data_AF-X0W5V0-F1
#
_entry.id   AF-X0W5V0-F1
#
_cell.length_a   1.000
_cell.length_b   1.000
_cell.length_c   1.000
_cell.angle_alpha   90.00
_cell.angle_beta   90.00
_cell.angle_gamma   90.00
#
_symmetry.space_group_name_H-M   'P 1'
#
loop_
_entity.id
_entity.type
_entity.pdbx_description
1 polymer ?
#
loop_
_entity_poly.entity_id
_entity_poly.type
_entity_poly.pdbx_seq_one_letter_code
_entity_poly.pdbx_strand_id
1 'polypeptide(L)'
;MLKRQCIECDNPIPLHYIGRRCSECLIAALESTTYTSPDPYNVRDMADILNLTSEEQVRRLSREGKIPGRIPGIKQHLFIQPIVNKWLKQNQTLPKIPTNPLQAEAKARCDNKDHDWLYDERFNGIAYISEEGAKQQSEKVISTGHDRTCYFCGYSTFVSSMHNY
;
A
#
# COMPACT_ATOMS: atom_id res chain seq x y z
N MET A 1 -23.83 -36.29 -19.73
CA MET A 1 -23.63 -34.89 -19.29
C MET A 1 -22.19 -34.76 -18.77
N LEU A 2 -21.33 -34.00 -19.45
CA LEU A 2 -19.96 -33.74 -19.01
C LEU A 2 -20.01 -32.82 -17.77
N LYS A 3 -19.65 -33.34 -16.59
CA LYS A 3 -19.51 -32.53 -15.37
C LYS A 3 -18.03 -32.27 -15.15
N ARG A 4 -17.63 -31.02 -14.90
CA ARG A 4 -16.26 -30.72 -14.47
C ARG A 4 -16.13 -31.17 -13.02
N GLN A 5 -14.94 -31.57 -12.58
CA GLN A 5 -14.70 -31.98 -11.19
C GLN A 5 -13.85 -30.94 -10.46
N CYS A 6 -14.07 -30.83 -9.15
CA CYS A 6 -13.26 -30.01 -8.25
C CYS A 6 -11.83 -30.57 -8.19
N ILE A 7 -10.84 -29.68 -8.31
CA ILE A 7 -9.42 -30.07 -8.24
C ILE A 7 -8.97 -30.55 -6.85
N GLU A 8 -9.74 -30.28 -5.79
CA GLU A 8 -9.37 -30.62 -4.40
C GLU A 8 -10.14 -31.81 -3.82
N CYS A 9 -11.38 -32.04 -4.25
CA CYS A 9 -12.25 -33.07 -3.64
C CYS A 9 -13.07 -33.86 -4.66
N ASP A 10 -12.78 -33.73 -5.96
CA ASP A 10 -13.45 -34.39 -7.08
C ASP A 10 -14.98 -34.19 -7.20
N ASN A 11 -15.55 -33.32 -6.37
CA ASN A 11 -16.97 -32.99 -6.41
C ASN A 11 -17.40 -32.40 -7.76
N PRO A 12 -18.60 -32.75 -8.26
CA PRO A 12 -19.07 -32.28 -9.55
C PRO A 12 -19.37 -30.77 -9.53
N ILE A 13 -18.75 -30.04 -10.45
CA ILE A 13 -18.92 -28.61 -10.70
C ILE A 13 -19.84 -28.42 -11.92
N PRO A 14 -20.88 -27.56 -11.82
CA PRO A 14 -21.71 -27.20 -12.95
C PRO A 14 -20.89 -26.58 -14.10
N LEU A 15 -21.20 -26.91 -15.35
CA LEU A 15 -20.46 -26.42 -16.52
C LEU A 15 -20.42 -24.89 -16.65
N HIS A 16 -21.46 -24.20 -16.18
CA HIS A 16 -21.54 -22.73 -16.20
C HIS A 16 -20.69 -22.06 -15.11
N TYR A 17 -20.12 -22.83 -14.18
CA TYR A 17 -19.26 -22.31 -13.13
C TYR A 17 -17.83 -22.15 -13.68
N ILE A 18 -17.33 -20.91 -13.62
CA ILE A 18 -16.03 -20.52 -14.22
C ILE A 18 -14.85 -21.08 -13.40
N GLY A 19 -15.06 -21.42 -12.11
CA GLY A 19 -14.03 -21.90 -11.18
C GLY A 19 -13.55 -23.35 -11.40
N ARG A 20 -12.42 -23.69 -10.76
CA ARG A 20 -11.85 -25.07 -10.72
C ARG A 20 -12.06 -25.79 -9.38
N ARG A 21 -12.57 -25.08 -8.37
CA ARG A 21 -12.94 -25.61 -7.06
C ARG A 21 -14.47 -25.67 -6.94
N CYS A 22 -15.02 -26.63 -6.20
CA CYS A 22 -16.42 -26.56 -5.78
C CYS A 22 -16.60 -25.39 -4.80
N SER A 23 -17.86 -25.01 -4.55
CA SER A 23 -18.20 -23.91 -3.63
C SER A 23 -17.60 -24.11 -2.23
N GLU A 24 -17.66 -25.32 -1.69
CA GLU A 24 -17.14 -25.64 -0.36
C GLU A 24 -15.62 -25.52 -0.29
N CYS A 25 -14.88 -26.10 -1.24
CA CYS A 25 -13.42 -25.97 -1.30
C CYS A 25 -12.98 -24.53 -1.60
N LEU A 26 -13.78 -23.76 -2.34
CA LEU A 26 -13.51 -22.35 -2.54
C LEU A 26 -13.69 -21.56 -1.24
N ILE A 27 -14.78 -21.80 -0.50
CA ILE A 27 -15.04 -21.15 0.80
C ILE A 27 -13.97 -21.56 1.82
N ALA A 28 -13.66 -22.85 1.94
CA ALA A 28 -12.59 -23.33 2.81
C ALA A 28 -11.22 -22.77 2.44
N ALA A 29 -10.93 -22.57 1.15
CA ALA A 29 -9.70 -21.90 0.72
C ALA A 29 -9.72 -20.39 1.04
N LEU A 30 -10.88 -19.74 1.01
CA LEU A 30 -11.08 -18.34 1.41
C LEU A 30 -11.05 -18.14 2.93
N GLU A 31 -11.49 -19.14 3.71
CA GLU A 31 -11.49 -19.12 5.17
C GLU A 31 -10.14 -19.54 5.75
N SER A 32 -9.44 -20.48 5.11
CA SER A 32 -8.07 -20.90 5.48
C SER A 32 -7.00 -19.93 4.99
N THR A 33 -7.31 -19.08 4.01
CA THR A 33 -6.69 -17.76 3.97
C THR A 33 -7.28 -16.95 5.11
N THR A 34 -6.78 -17.18 6.33
CA THR A 34 -6.68 -16.12 7.33
C THR A 34 -5.87 -15.02 6.68
N TYR A 35 -6.56 -14.20 5.91
CA TYR A 35 -6.04 -13.03 5.25
C TYR A 35 -5.87 -12.05 6.41
N THR A 36 -4.71 -12.11 7.09
CA THR A 36 -4.12 -10.96 7.76
C THR A 36 -3.74 -9.96 6.67
N SER A 37 -4.75 -9.46 5.97
CA SER A 37 -4.58 -8.30 5.12
C SER A 37 -4.79 -7.08 5.98
N PRO A 38 -3.96 -6.06 5.77
CA PRO A 38 -4.28 -4.77 6.33
C PRO A 38 -5.66 -4.33 5.81
N ASP A 39 -6.41 -3.65 6.67
CA ASP A 39 -7.77 -3.17 6.39
C ASP A 39 -7.80 -2.45 5.03
N PRO A 40 -8.80 -2.71 4.16
CA PRO A 40 -8.85 -2.06 2.86
C PRO A 40 -8.88 -0.53 3.00
N TYR A 41 -8.21 0.18 2.08
CA TYR A 41 -8.32 1.63 2.05
C TYR A 41 -9.76 2.01 1.72
N ASN A 42 -10.30 2.94 2.50
CA ASN A 42 -11.57 3.57 2.21
C ASN A 42 -11.34 4.82 1.31
N VAL A 43 -12.42 5.50 0.95
CA VAL A 43 -12.36 6.67 0.06
C VAL A 43 -11.56 7.83 0.67
N ARG A 44 -11.65 8.01 1.99
CA ARG A 44 -10.93 9.05 2.72
C ARG A 44 -9.43 8.75 2.74
N ASP A 45 -9.04 7.52 3.08
CA ASP A 45 -7.64 7.10 3.03
C ASP A 45 -7.05 7.32 1.63
N MET A 46 -7.81 6.97 0.59
CA MET A 46 -7.41 7.21 -0.79
C MET A 46 -7.35 8.70 -1.17
N ALA A 47 -8.20 9.55 -0.59
CA ALA A 47 -8.14 11.00 -0.80
C ALA A 47 -6.86 11.57 -0.20
N ASP A 48 -6.51 11.14 1.02
CA ASP A 48 -5.29 11.54 1.72
C ASP A 48 -4.05 11.05 0.95
N ILE A 49 -4.01 9.77 0.55
CA ILE A 49 -2.91 9.16 -0.19
C ILE A 49 -2.68 9.81 -1.56
N LEU A 50 -3.76 10.17 -2.26
CA LEU A 50 -3.71 10.82 -3.57
C LEU A 50 -3.64 12.35 -3.49
N ASN A 51 -3.64 12.91 -2.27
CA ASN A 51 -3.69 14.34 -2.00
C ASN A 51 -4.84 15.05 -2.74
N LEU A 52 -6.02 14.45 -2.72
CA LEU A 52 -7.25 14.97 -3.33
C LEU A 52 -8.10 15.68 -2.28
N THR A 53 -8.65 16.82 -2.64
CA THR A 53 -9.44 17.67 -1.72
C THR A 53 -10.87 17.16 -1.51
N SER A 54 -11.30 16.16 -2.28
CA SER A 54 -12.65 15.62 -2.21
C SER A 54 -12.70 14.11 -2.41
N GLU A 55 -13.43 13.44 -1.53
CA GLU A 55 -13.80 12.02 -1.68
C GLU A 55 -14.54 11.72 -2.99
N GLU A 56 -15.30 12.66 -3.54
CA GLU A 56 -16.00 12.44 -4.81
C GLU A 56 -15.02 12.36 -5.99
N GLN A 57 -13.86 13.04 -5.92
CA GLN A 57 -12.81 12.90 -6.92
C GLN A 57 -12.24 11.48 -6.94
N VAL A 58 -12.00 10.90 -5.75
CA VAL A 58 -11.58 9.50 -5.61
C VAL A 58 -12.63 8.55 -6.19
N ARG A 59 -13.92 8.76 -5.87
CA ARG A 59 -15.02 7.93 -6.40
C ARG A 59 -15.10 8.04 -7.92
N ARG A 60 -14.93 9.23 -8.49
CA ARG A 60 -14.90 9.45 -9.94
C ARG A 60 -13.74 8.72 -10.61
N LEU A 61 -12.51 8.90 -10.11
CA LEU A 61 -11.31 8.23 -10.63
C LEU A 61 -11.42 6.69 -10.51
N SER A 62 -12.03 6.21 -9.43
CA SER A 62 -12.34 4.80 -9.22
C SER A 62 -13.37 4.26 -10.23
N ARG A 63 -14.42 5.01 -10.56
CA ARG A 63 -15.39 4.64 -11.62
C ARG A 63 -14.75 4.65 -13.01
N GLU A 64 -13.84 5.58 -13.25
CA GLU A 64 -13.04 5.69 -14.49
C GLU A 64 -11.97 4.58 -14.59
N GLY A 65 -11.78 3.73 -13.58
CA GLY A 65 -10.80 2.66 -13.58
C GLY A 65 -9.35 3.12 -13.43
N LYS A 66 -9.12 4.39 -13.06
CA LYS A 66 -7.79 4.98 -12.89
C LYS A 66 -7.11 4.58 -11.58
N ILE A 67 -7.89 4.14 -10.60
CA ILE A 67 -7.42 3.62 -9.32
C ILE A 67 -7.68 2.10 -9.31
N PRO A 68 -6.63 1.25 -9.34
CA PRO A 68 -6.81 -0.20 -9.30
C PRO A 68 -7.12 -0.68 -7.88
N GLY A 69 -7.55 -1.94 -7.76
CA GLY A 69 -7.80 -2.58 -6.47
C GLY A 69 -9.18 -2.29 -5.87
N ARG A 70 -10.09 -1.62 -6.59
CA ARG A 70 -11.49 -1.49 -6.17
C ARG A 70 -12.12 -2.88 -6.01
N ILE A 71 -12.75 -3.14 -4.87
CA ILE A 71 -13.47 -4.39 -4.63
C ILE A 71 -14.83 -4.35 -5.34
N PRO A 72 -15.09 -5.20 -6.35
CA PRO A 72 -16.38 -5.26 -7.02
C PRO A 72 -17.45 -5.87 -6.10
N GLY A 73 -18.70 -5.41 -6.24
CA GLY A 73 -19.85 -5.96 -5.49
C GLY A 73 -20.12 -5.34 -4.12
N ILE A 74 -19.21 -4.52 -3.59
CA ILE A 74 -19.42 -3.76 -2.35
C ILE A 74 -19.92 -2.35 -2.70
N LYS A 75 -21.01 -1.89 -2.04
CA LYS A 75 -21.56 -0.54 -2.23
C LYS A 75 -20.58 0.57 -1.82
N GLN A 76 -19.76 0.28 -0.81
CA GLN A 76 -18.69 1.16 -0.35
C GLN A 76 -17.51 1.07 -1.32
N HIS A 77 -16.95 2.23 -1.71
CA HIS A 77 -15.74 2.29 -2.52
C HIS A 77 -14.53 1.94 -1.65
N LEU A 78 -14.23 0.65 -1.57
CA LEU A 78 -13.08 0.09 -0.86
C LEU A 78 -12.01 -0.37 -1.83
N PHE A 79 -10.75 -0.24 -1.41
CA PHE A 79 -9.58 -0.51 -2.23
C PHE A 79 -8.61 -1.47 -1.51
N ILE A 80 -8.17 -2.49 -2.23
CA ILE A 80 -7.26 -3.52 -1.72
C ILE A 80 -5.86 -2.89 -1.55
N GLN A 81 -5.40 -2.70 -0.30
CA GLN A 81 -4.16 -1.97 -0.03
C GLN A 81 -2.95 -2.52 -0.79
N PRO A 82 -2.68 -3.85 -0.85
CA PRO A 82 -1.52 -4.35 -1.58
C PRO A 82 -1.50 -3.98 -3.06
N ILE A 83 -2.68 -3.93 -3.70
CA ILE A 83 -2.82 -3.56 -5.11
C ILE A 83 -2.59 -2.06 -5.29
N VAL A 84 -3.20 -1.25 -4.42
CA VAL A 84 -3.01 0.20 -4.41
C VAL A 84 -1.56 0.55 -4.15
N ASN A 85 -0.91 -0.02 -3.14
CA ASN A 85 0.47 0.23 -2.77
C ASN A 85 1.44 -0.16 -3.89
N LYS A 86 1.20 -1.30 -4.56
CA LYS A 86 1.98 -1.68 -5.74
C LYS A 86 1.77 -0.70 -6.89
N TRP A 87 0.53 -0.30 -7.15
CA TRP A 87 0.21 0.67 -8.19
C TRP A 87 0.82 2.05 -7.90
N LEU A 88 0.76 2.51 -6.65
CA LEU A 88 1.44 3.72 -6.19
C LEU A 88 2.93 3.60 -6.42
N LYS A 89 3.60 2.52 -5.99
CA LYS A 89 5.03 2.31 -6.26
C LYS A 89 5.38 2.32 -7.76
N GLN A 90 4.46 1.86 -8.62
CA GLN A 90 4.66 1.81 -10.08
C GLN A 90 4.29 3.10 -10.83
N ASN A 91 3.32 3.86 -10.33
CA ASN A 91 2.76 5.06 -10.96
C ASN A 91 3.12 6.34 -10.23
N GLN A 92 3.80 6.27 -9.08
CA GLN A 92 4.44 7.39 -8.43
C GLN A 92 5.60 7.88 -9.31
N THR A 93 5.24 8.66 -10.32
CA THR A 93 5.73 10.04 -10.29
C THR A 93 5.11 10.68 -9.05
N LEU A 94 5.86 10.61 -7.96
CA LEU A 94 5.62 11.34 -6.72
C LEU A 94 5.22 12.79 -7.06
N PRO A 95 4.37 13.47 -6.26
CA PRO A 95 3.91 14.81 -6.58
C PRO A 95 5.09 15.72 -6.92
N LYS A 96 5.28 15.99 -8.23
CA LYS A 96 6.39 16.83 -8.71
C LYS A 96 6.25 18.26 -8.23
N ILE A 97 5.03 18.64 -7.85
CA ILE A 97 4.66 19.98 -7.43
C ILE A 97 4.36 19.91 -5.93
N PRO A 98 5.22 20.49 -5.09
CA PRO A 98 4.98 20.58 -3.66
C PRO A 98 3.71 21.39 -3.39
N THR A 99 2.84 20.88 -2.54
CA THR A 99 1.51 21.47 -2.24
C THR A 99 1.49 22.31 -0.97
N ASN A 100 2.57 22.26 -0.18
CA ASN A 100 2.75 23.10 1.00
C ASN A 100 4.22 23.55 1.14
N PRO A 101 4.51 24.57 1.97
CA PRO A 101 5.86 25.12 2.11
C PRO A 101 6.92 24.09 2.54
N LEU A 102 6.57 23.15 3.41
CA LEU A 102 7.49 22.10 3.88
C LEU A 102 7.82 21.10 2.76
N GLN A 103 6.86 20.73 1.92
CA GLN A 103 7.14 19.92 0.72
C GLN A 103 8.05 20.65 -0.25
N ALA A 104 7.86 21.97 -0.41
CA ALA A 104 8.67 22.78 -1.31
C ALA A 104 10.12 22.89 -0.82
N GLU A 105 10.29 23.10 0.49
CA GLU A 105 11.60 23.08 1.15
C GLU A 105 12.29 21.72 0.97
N ALA A 106 11.60 20.61 1.29
CA ALA A 106 12.16 19.28 1.15
C ALA A 106 12.48 18.91 -0.31
N LYS A 107 11.66 19.35 -1.27
CA LYS A 107 11.93 19.18 -2.70
C LYS A 107 13.19 19.94 -3.13
N ALA A 108 13.34 21.20 -2.71
CA ALA A 108 14.52 22.00 -3.01
C ALA A 108 15.80 21.39 -2.42
N ARG A 109 15.74 20.86 -1.20
CA ARG A 109 16.86 20.14 -0.58
C ARG A 109 17.18 18.84 -1.33
N CYS A 110 16.16 18.05 -1.67
CA CYS A 110 16.31 16.84 -2.47
C CYS A 110 16.95 17.10 -3.84
N ASP A 111 16.58 18.19 -4.51
CA ASP A 111 17.18 18.59 -5.81
C ASP A 111 18.67 18.90 -5.67
N ASN A 112 19.10 19.40 -4.51
CA ASN A 112 20.50 19.58 -4.14
C ASN A 112 21.17 18.32 -3.57
N LYS A 113 20.49 17.15 -3.63
CA LYS A 113 20.91 15.86 -3.06
C LYS A 113 21.12 15.86 -1.54
N ASP A 114 20.63 16.87 -0.86
CA ASP A 114 20.65 16.98 0.59
C ASP A 114 19.44 16.23 1.17
N HIS A 115 19.70 15.25 2.05
CA HIS A 115 18.69 14.40 2.70
C HIS A 115 18.76 14.48 4.22
N ASP A 116 19.50 15.42 4.80
CA ASP A 116 19.61 15.55 6.26
C ASP A 116 18.28 15.99 6.89
N TRP A 117 17.38 16.58 6.10
CA TRP A 117 16.00 16.85 6.52
C TRP A 117 15.19 15.58 6.81
N LEU A 118 15.61 14.40 6.37
CA LEU A 118 14.95 13.15 6.74
C LEU A 118 15.02 12.87 8.24
N TYR A 119 15.97 13.47 8.98
CA TYR A 119 16.04 13.35 10.43
C TYR A 119 15.01 14.23 11.16
N ASP A 120 14.43 15.21 10.49
CA ASP A 120 13.47 16.14 11.06
C ASP A 120 12.03 15.59 10.96
N GLU A 121 11.36 15.44 12.11
CA GLU A 121 10.02 14.86 12.18
C GLU A 121 8.94 15.74 11.55
N ARG A 122 9.19 17.04 11.34
CA ARG A 122 8.25 17.96 10.68
C ARG A 122 7.93 17.54 9.25
N PHE A 123 8.79 16.77 8.61
CA PHE A 123 8.62 16.32 7.23
C PHE A 123 8.01 14.91 7.12
N ASN A 124 7.80 14.22 8.26
CA ASN A 124 7.24 12.87 8.27
C ASN A 124 5.80 12.85 7.73
N GLY A 125 5.50 11.90 6.85
CA GLY A 125 4.20 11.79 6.17
C GLY A 125 3.96 12.87 5.10
N ILE A 126 4.76 13.93 5.06
CA ILE A 126 4.60 15.08 4.17
C ILE A 126 5.59 15.02 2.99
N ALA A 127 6.87 14.80 3.29
CA ALA A 127 7.96 14.76 2.32
C ALA A 127 8.78 13.44 2.38
N TYR A 128 8.54 12.61 3.40
CA TYR A 128 9.07 11.24 3.48
C TYR A 128 8.12 10.30 4.23
N ILE A 129 8.27 8.98 4.02
CA ILE A 129 7.63 7.93 4.85
C ILE A 129 8.62 7.46 5.89
N SER A 130 8.15 7.23 7.11
CA SER A 130 8.87 6.53 8.17
C SER A 130 8.21 5.16 8.40
N GLU A 131 8.93 4.07 8.17
CA GLU A 131 8.47 2.70 8.47
C GLU A 131 9.32 2.12 9.60
N GLU A 132 8.70 1.46 10.58
CA GLU A 132 9.45 0.70 11.59
C GLU A 132 10.26 -0.41 10.92
N GLY A 133 11.52 -0.53 11.30
CA GLY A 133 12.45 -1.48 10.73
C GLY A 133 13.42 -2.01 11.78
N ALA A 134 13.95 -3.19 11.50
CA ALA A 134 15.04 -3.80 12.25
C ALA A 134 16.21 -4.05 11.31
N LYS A 135 17.40 -3.51 11.63
CA LYS A 135 18.63 -3.78 10.89
C LYS A 135 19.60 -4.57 11.73
N GLN A 136 20.07 -5.69 11.16
CA GLN A 136 21.13 -6.50 11.76
C GLN A 136 22.46 -5.76 11.61
N GLN A 137 23.08 -5.41 12.73
CA GLN A 137 24.41 -4.77 12.76
C GLN A 137 25.53 -5.80 12.87
N SER A 138 25.27 -6.94 13.52
CA SER A 138 26.21 -8.06 13.63
C SER A 138 25.45 -9.37 13.90
N GLU A 139 26.17 -10.49 13.99
CA GLU A 139 25.60 -11.80 14.35
C GLU A 139 24.75 -11.79 15.63
N LYS A 140 24.98 -10.85 16.56
CA LYS A 140 24.32 -10.81 17.87
C LYS A 140 23.62 -9.49 18.20
N VAL A 141 23.61 -8.52 17.28
CA VAL A 141 23.02 -7.18 17.53
C VAL A 141 22.05 -6.81 16.43
N ILE A 142 20.79 -6.63 16.82
CA ILE A 142 19.73 -6.09 15.97
C ILE A 142 19.38 -4.70 16.51
N SER A 143 19.45 -3.70 15.65
CA SER A 143 18.98 -2.35 15.96
C SER A 143 17.57 -2.17 15.43
N THR A 144 16.64 -1.81 16.30
CA THR A 144 15.31 -1.35 15.91
C THR A 144 15.35 0.15 15.67
N GLY A 145 14.53 0.62 14.73
CA GLY A 145 14.50 2.02 14.35
C GLY A 145 13.48 2.25 13.24
N HIS A 146 13.70 3.29 12.45
CA HIS A 146 12.84 3.63 11.34
C HIS A 146 13.63 3.77 10.04
N ASP A 147 13.17 3.11 8.98
CA ASP A 147 13.58 3.43 7.62
C ASP A 147 12.78 4.65 7.14
N ARG A 148 13.50 5.72 6.80
CA ARG A 148 12.93 6.98 6.31
C ARG A 148 13.24 7.13 4.83
N THR A 149 12.21 7.24 4.00
CA THR A 149 12.32 7.27 2.54
C THR A 149 11.79 8.58 1.95
N CYS A 150 12.67 9.30 1.26
CA CYS A 150 12.36 10.55 0.56
C CYS A 150 11.30 10.35 -0.54
N TYR A 151 10.24 11.15 -0.50
CA TYR A 151 9.19 11.17 -1.51
C TYR A 151 9.60 11.74 -2.86
N PHE A 152 10.80 12.27 -3.06
CA PHE A 152 11.10 12.93 -4.34
C PHE A 152 12.06 12.11 -5.21
N CYS A 153 12.95 11.35 -4.57
CA CYS A 153 13.98 10.58 -5.25
C CYS A 153 14.07 9.12 -4.78
N GLY A 154 13.32 8.73 -3.74
CA GLY A 154 13.37 7.38 -3.18
C GLY A 154 14.63 7.06 -2.37
N TYR A 155 15.47 8.06 -2.05
CA TYR A 155 16.59 7.88 -1.13
C TYR A 155 16.08 7.46 0.25
N SER A 156 16.69 6.42 0.83
CA SER A 156 16.30 5.88 2.14
C SER A 156 17.48 5.91 3.11
N THR A 157 17.21 6.28 4.36
CA THR A 157 18.16 6.19 5.48
C THR A 157 17.52 5.49 6.67
N PHE A 158 18.32 4.85 7.52
CA PHE A 158 17.84 4.22 8.75
C PHE A 158 18.22 5.05 9.96
N VAL A 159 17.22 5.41 10.75
CA VAL A 159 17.39 6.17 11.98
C VAL A 159 17.14 5.22 13.15
N SER A 160 18.20 4.88 13.89
CA SER A 160 18.04 4.04 15.08
C SER A 160 17.46 4.85 16.22
N SER A 161 16.50 4.26 16.93
CA SER A 161 16.02 4.81 18.21
C SER A 161 16.96 4.34 19.31
N MET A 162 18.07 5.05 19.55
CA MET A 162 18.87 4.83 20.76
C MET A 162 18.09 5.33 21.98
N HIS A 163 17.40 4.42 22.67
CA HIS A 163 16.94 4.67 24.03
C HIS A 163 18.15 4.60 24.96
N ASN A 164 18.71 5.74 25.34
CA ASN A 164 19.57 5.82 26.52
C ASN A 164 18.65 5.70 27.74
N TYR A 165 18.75 4.57 28.44
CA TYR A 165 18.20 4.41 29.79
C TYR A 165 19.11 5.06 30.83
#